data_AF-F7XM31-F1
#
_entry.id   AF-F7XM31-F1
#
_cell.length_a   1.000
_cell.length_b   1.000
_cell.length_c   1.000
_cell.angle_alpha   90.00
_cell.angle_beta   90.00
_cell.angle_gamma   90.00
#
_symmetry.space_group_name_H-M   'P 1'
#
loop_
_entity.id
_entity.type
_entity.pdbx_description
1 polymer ?
#
loop_
_entity_poly.entity_id
_entity_poly.type
_entity_poly.pdbx_seq_one_letter_code
_entity_poly.pdbx_strand_id
1 'polypeptide(L)'
;MFTRYIFMKTLIVFAAIIFIATFSGCIERQDTPPDSVRPDLISEENGNRIFGNVSDTAAVSPGEIWIQGLGTFTFNPEEIKTVREDIFQEGYFSIFDILVHLEDTEQIELDYYFDPDMNTYVIVDLNGHDNWWYDARYDGGWRERSVFRMDHYPYKDNMSLRIVRESSSRLESIYETYRDEIIRKEENDGKVIVPEVIITGTQETLVFENVEVKAHDLRSDMFQPGVITAIDTILTLGEEGKISYDLRWYESIGSADVVQSYWVERINHDQSHLRCGFVYEAGDWNFELFRGNHNHIPSDIRVINSPEYVMYFWICI
;
A
#
# COMPACT_ATOMS: atom_id res chain seq x y z
N MET A 1 -28.91 39.56 -43.31
CA MET A 1 -28.13 38.33 -43.08
C MET A 1 -27.77 38.31 -41.61
N PHE A 2 -28.56 37.74 -40.68
CA PHE A 2 -28.73 36.29 -40.41
C PHE A 2 -27.33 35.62 -40.33
N THR A 3 -26.82 35.08 -39.22
CA THR A 3 -27.45 34.39 -38.08
C THR A 3 -26.45 34.26 -36.91
N ARG A 4 -27.01 34.22 -35.70
CA ARG A 4 -26.53 33.76 -34.38
C ARG A 4 -25.39 32.73 -34.35
N TYR A 5 -24.51 32.84 -33.35
CA TYR A 5 -24.05 31.68 -32.57
C TYR A 5 -24.06 32.00 -31.07
N ILE A 6 -24.78 31.16 -30.34
CA ILE A 6 -25.15 31.20 -28.93
C ILE A 6 -24.95 29.75 -28.43
N PHE A 7 -24.56 29.58 -27.15
CA PHE A 7 -24.41 28.32 -26.38
C PHE A 7 -23.21 27.44 -26.79
N MET A 8 -22.38 26.94 -25.86
CA MET A 8 -22.79 26.00 -24.82
C MET A 8 -21.77 25.98 -23.66
N LYS A 9 -22.25 26.28 -22.44
CA LYS A 9 -21.57 25.93 -21.18
C LYS A 9 -21.86 24.45 -20.91
N THR A 10 -20.84 23.60 -20.89
CA THR A 10 -20.99 22.21 -20.47
C THR A 10 -20.72 22.14 -18.97
N LEU A 11 -21.81 21.96 -18.21
CA LEU A 11 -21.83 21.60 -16.81
C LEU A 11 -21.37 20.13 -16.71
N ILE A 12 -20.18 19.88 -16.16
CA ILE A 12 -19.72 18.53 -15.82
C ILE A 12 -20.44 18.14 -14.52
N VAL A 13 -21.48 17.33 -14.67
CA VAL A 13 -22.15 16.65 -13.56
C VAL A 13 -21.37 15.36 -13.32
N PHE A 14 -20.70 15.26 -12.17
CA PHE A 14 -20.15 13.99 -11.67
C PHE A 14 -21.30 13.01 -11.43
N ALA A 15 -21.43 12.03 -12.31
CA ALA A 15 -22.26 10.85 -12.05
C ALA A 15 -21.39 9.85 -11.28
N ALA A 16 -21.54 9.83 -9.96
CA ALA A 16 -21.12 8.70 -9.14
C ALA A 16 -21.98 7.50 -9.52
N ILE A 17 -21.44 6.60 -10.35
CA ILE A 17 -22.04 5.30 -10.61
C ILE A 17 -21.82 4.47 -9.35
N ILE A 18 -22.80 4.49 -8.44
CA ILE A 18 -22.89 3.54 -7.34
C ILE A 18 -23.24 2.19 -7.97
N PHE A 19 -22.24 1.32 -8.11
CA PHE A 19 -22.45 -0.08 -8.42
C PHE A 19 -23.03 -0.76 -7.18
N ILE A 20 -24.37 -0.81 -7.09
CA ILE A 20 -25.05 -1.64 -6.10
C ILE A 20 -24.88 -3.09 -6.56
N ALA A 21 -23.81 -3.74 -6.11
CA ALA A 21 -23.74 -5.19 -6.11
C ALA A 21 -24.83 -5.68 -5.15
N THR A 22 -25.87 -6.29 -5.70
CA THR A 22 -26.91 -6.95 -4.91
C THR A 22 -26.32 -8.18 -4.24
N PHE A 23 -25.73 -8.00 -3.06
CA PHE A 23 -25.41 -9.09 -2.14
C PHE A 23 -26.72 -9.58 -1.51
N SER A 24 -27.33 -10.57 -2.15
CA SER A 24 -28.39 -11.38 -1.57
C SER A 24 -27.75 -12.65 -1.06
N GLY A 25 -27.42 -12.69 0.24
CA GLY A 25 -26.92 -13.90 0.89
C GLY A 25 -26.16 -13.61 2.19
N CYS A 26 -26.77 -14.01 3.30
CA CYS A 26 -26.22 -14.11 4.66
C CYS A 26 -25.98 -12.77 5.40
N ILE A 27 -27.03 -12.30 6.09
CA ILE A 27 -26.84 -11.54 7.34
C ILE A 27 -26.31 -12.55 8.37
N GLU A 28 -25.01 -12.78 8.35
CA GLU A 28 -24.33 -13.41 9.46
C GLU A 28 -24.21 -12.36 10.57
N ARG A 29 -24.79 -12.66 11.72
CA ARG A 29 -24.74 -11.82 12.90
C ARG A 29 -23.28 -11.77 13.34
N GLN A 30 -22.57 -10.69 12.99
CA GLN A 30 -21.28 -10.40 13.62
C GLN A 30 -21.58 -10.13 15.09
N ASP A 31 -21.38 -11.15 15.92
CA ASP A 31 -21.27 -10.97 17.36
C ASP A 31 -20.10 -10.02 17.55
N THR A 32 -20.40 -8.79 17.97
CA THR A 32 -19.39 -7.84 18.45
C THR A 32 -18.53 -8.59 19.46
N PRO A 33 -17.20 -8.68 19.27
CA PRO A 33 -16.34 -9.37 20.21
C PRO A 33 -16.64 -8.82 21.61
N PRO A 34 -16.89 -9.67 22.62
CA PRO A 34 -17.17 -9.21 23.96
C PRO A 34 -16.01 -8.32 24.39
N ASP A 35 -16.33 -7.12 24.92
CA ASP A 35 -15.41 -6.11 25.48
C ASP A 35 -14.04 -6.71 25.80
N SER A 36 -13.19 -6.79 24.77
CA SER A 36 -11.96 -7.54 24.87
C SER A 36 -11.05 -6.72 25.76
N VAL A 37 -10.54 -7.40 26.80
CA VAL A 37 -9.57 -6.90 27.77
C VAL A 37 -8.62 -5.94 27.05
N ARG A 38 -8.61 -4.67 27.47
CA ARG A 38 -7.75 -3.63 26.87
C ARG A 38 -6.32 -4.20 26.77
N PRO A 39 -5.81 -4.44 25.55
CA PRO A 39 -4.46 -4.98 25.39
C PRO A 39 -3.44 -3.97 25.89
N ASP A 40 -2.28 -4.47 26.29
CA ASP A 40 -1.18 -3.70 26.86
C ASP A 40 -0.87 -2.47 26.00
N LEU A 41 -0.91 -1.29 26.63
CA LEU A 41 -0.66 0.00 25.99
C LEU A 41 0.84 0.19 25.83
N ILE A 42 1.29 0.40 24.59
CA ILE A 42 2.72 0.60 24.29
C ILE A 42 3.15 2.08 24.50
N SER A 43 2.22 3.04 24.49
CA SER A 43 2.48 4.45 24.88
C SER A 43 1.19 5.23 25.18
N GLU A 44 1.26 6.24 26.06
CA GLU A 44 0.18 7.22 26.37
C GLU A 44 0.71 8.67 26.34
N GLU A 45 1.60 9.01 25.42
CA GLU A 45 1.98 10.42 25.23
C GLU A 45 0.97 11.10 24.31
N ASN A 46 0.47 12.28 24.73
CA ASN A 46 -0.41 13.15 23.94
C ASN A 46 -1.72 12.50 23.43
N GLY A 47 -2.17 11.44 24.09
CA GLY A 47 -3.38 10.71 23.67
C GLY A 47 -3.17 9.82 22.45
N ASN A 48 -1.92 9.53 22.07
CA ASN A 48 -1.57 8.53 21.06
C ASN A 48 -1.51 7.15 21.70
N ARG A 49 -2.10 6.14 21.07
CA ARG A 49 -2.12 4.76 21.59
C ARG A 49 -1.90 3.74 20.49
N ILE A 50 -1.16 2.68 20.81
CA ILE A 50 -0.96 1.52 19.92
C ILE A 50 -1.43 0.30 20.69
N PHE A 51 -2.35 -0.46 20.09
CA PHE A 51 -3.00 -1.62 20.69
C PHE A 51 -2.61 -2.91 19.97
N GLY A 52 -2.33 -3.95 20.76
CA GLY A 52 -1.97 -5.27 20.25
C GLY A 52 -0.47 -5.38 19.94
N ASN A 53 -0.02 -6.63 19.78
CA ASN A 53 1.38 -6.95 19.56
C ASN A 53 1.53 -7.62 18.20
N VAL A 54 2.62 -7.31 17.52
CA VAL A 54 3.04 -8.01 16.31
C VAL A 54 3.28 -9.49 16.65
N SER A 55 2.68 -10.37 15.85
CA SER A 55 2.88 -11.83 15.91
C SER A 55 3.96 -12.27 14.91
N ASP A 56 4.17 -13.57 14.75
CA ASP A 56 5.03 -14.07 13.67
C ASP A 56 4.32 -13.85 12.33
N THR A 57 4.85 -12.94 11.51
CA THR A 57 4.25 -12.52 10.23
C THR A 57 5.01 -12.99 9.00
N ALA A 58 6.05 -13.79 9.20
CA ALA A 58 6.77 -14.40 8.07
C ALA A 58 5.82 -15.34 7.30
N ALA A 59 5.89 -15.27 5.98
CA ALA A 59 5.15 -16.19 5.12
C ALA A 59 5.70 -17.61 5.27
N VAL A 60 4.82 -18.59 5.46
CA VAL A 60 5.20 -20.00 5.67
C VAL A 60 4.45 -20.96 4.74
N SER A 61 3.38 -20.47 4.10
CA SER A 61 2.55 -21.29 3.24
C SER A 61 3.05 -21.25 1.80
N PRO A 62 3.15 -22.40 1.09
CA PRO A 62 3.50 -22.40 -0.33
C PRO A 62 2.62 -21.44 -1.13
N GLY A 63 3.27 -20.59 -1.93
CA GLY A 63 2.61 -19.57 -2.74
C GLY A 63 2.47 -19.98 -4.20
N GLU A 64 1.58 -19.29 -4.91
CA GLU A 64 1.42 -19.41 -6.35
C GLU A 64 1.56 -18.06 -7.04
N ILE A 65 2.21 -18.06 -8.21
CA ILE A 65 2.31 -16.91 -9.09
C ILE A 65 1.96 -17.32 -10.52
N TRP A 66 1.02 -16.59 -11.13
CA TRP A 66 0.66 -16.80 -12.53
C TRP A 66 1.38 -15.79 -13.41
N ILE A 67 2.11 -16.25 -14.42
CA ILE A 67 2.82 -15.40 -15.37
C ILE A 67 2.16 -15.51 -16.74
N GLN A 68 1.74 -14.37 -17.29
CA GLN A 68 1.03 -14.30 -18.56
C GLN A 68 1.84 -14.97 -19.69
N GLY A 69 1.28 -16.01 -20.29
CA GLY A 69 1.93 -16.72 -21.39
C GLY A 69 2.82 -17.90 -20.96
N LEU A 70 3.22 -17.98 -19.69
CA LEU A 70 4.05 -19.08 -19.17
C LEU A 70 3.27 -20.07 -18.29
N GLY A 71 2.24 -19.61 -17.57
CA GLY A 71 1.41 -20.47 -16.72
C GLY A 71 1.53 -20.13 -15.23
N THR A 72 1.28 -21.12 -14.37
CA THR A 72 1.36 -20.96 -12.92
C THR A 72 2.60 -21.66 -12.38
N PHE A 73 3.32 -20.97 -11.51
CA PHE A 73 4.46 -21.48 -10.77
C PHE A 73 4.14 -21.51 -9.28
N THR A 74 4.75 -22.45 -8.58
CA THR A 74 4.67 -22.57 -7.12
C THR A 74 6.02 -22.23 -6.51
N PHE A 75 6.02 -21.62 -5.33
CA PHE A 75 7.25 -21.33 -4.60
C PHE A 75 7.06 -21.61 -3.10
N ASN A 76 8.18 -21.88 -2.42
CA ASN A 76 8.22 -22.01 -0.97
C ASN A 76 8.80 -20.71 -0.38
N PRO A 77 8.03 -19.95 0.43
CA PRO A 77 8.51 -18.71 1.05
C PRO A 77 9.84 -18.85 1.81
N GLU A 78 10.07 -19.99 2.47
CA GLU A 78 11.31 -20.23 3.23
C GLU A 78 12.57 -20.31 2.35
N GLU A 79 12.41 -20.52 1.05
CA GLU A 79 13.51 -20.63 0.08
C GLU A 79 13.82 -19.31 -0.63
N ILE A 80 12.97 -18.28 -0.42
CA ILE A 80 13.14 -16.98 -1.06
C ILE A 80 14.08 -16.11 -0.24
N LYS A 81 15.01 -15.46 -0.93
CA LYS A 81 15.90 -14.45 -0.37
C LYS A 81 15.57 -13.12 -1.00
N THR A 82 15.51 -12.08 -0.19
CA THR A 82 15.29 -10.73 -0.71
C THR A 82 16.52 -10.19 -1.43
N VAL A 83 16.33 -9.52 -2.56
CA VAL A 83 17.35 -8.68 -3.20
C VAL A 83 17.34 -7.24 -2.69
N ARG A 84 16.44 -6.92 -1.74
CA ARG A 84 16.30 -5.64 -1.05
C ARG A 84 16.65 -5.79 0.43
N GLU A 85 17.88 -6.24 0.71
CA GLU A 85 18.42 -6.35 2.07
C GLU A 85 18.47 -4.99 2.80
N ASP A 86 18.36 -3.88 2.07
CA ASP A 86 18.22 -2.52 2.59
C ASP A 86 16.80 -2.21 3.10
N ILE A 87 15.78 -2.98 2.67
CA ILE A 87 14.39 -2.81 3.09
C ILE A 87 13.97 -3.91 4.04
N PHE A 88 14.16 -5.18 3.70
CA PHE A 88 13.56 -6.31 4.41
C PHE A 88 14.52 -6.97 5.40
N GLN A 89 13.98 -7.44 6.53
CA GLN A 89 14.65 -8.35 7.44
C GLN A 89 14.76 -9.75 6.83
N GLU A 90 15.67 -10.57 7.39
CA GLU A 90 15.75 -11.99 7.03
C GLU A 90 14.41 -12.70 7.24
N GLY A 91 13.99 -13.52 6.27
CA GLY A 91 12.69 -14.20 6.26
C GLY A 91 11.55 -13.40 5.63
N TYR A 92 11.77 -12.12 5.29
CA TYR A 92 10.81 -11.28 4.57
C TYR A 92 11.32 -10.96 3.18
N PHE A 93 10.40 -10.83 2.23
CA PHE A 93 10.70 -10.59 0.82
C PHE A 93 9.51 -9.91 0.12
N SER A 94 9.79 -9.39 -1.06
CA SER A 94 8.86 -8.70 -1.94
C SER A 94 8.30 -9.62 -3.04
N ILE A 95 7.27 -9.16 -3.75
CA ILE A 95 6.77 -9.85 -4.93
C ILE A 95 7.86 -10.03 -6.00
N PHE A 96 8.76 -9.05 -6.14
CA PHE A 96 9.86 -9.14 -7.10
C PHE A 96 10.84 -10.27 -6.79
N ASP A 97 11.10 -10.51 -5.50
CA ASP A 97 12.02 -11.56 -5.03
C ASP A 97 11.53 -12.97 -5.43
N ILE A 98 10.22 -13.15 -5.61
CA ILE A 98 9.66 -14.40 -6.14
C ILE A 98 10.14 -14.65 -7.57
N LEU A 99 10.22 -13.61 -8.41
CA LEU A 99 10.71 -13.76 -9.79
C LEU A 99 12.19 -14.08 -9.83
N VAL A 100 12.99 -13.43 -8.97
CA VAL A 100 14.41 -13.74 -8.83
C VAL A 100 14.60 -15.19 -8.38
N HIS A 101 13.80 -15.68 -7.43
CA HIS A 101 13.85 -17.08 -7.02
C HIS A 101 13.49 -18.05 -8.16
N LEU A 102 12.49 -17.74 -8.97
CA LEU A 102 12.13 -18.56 -10.14
C LEU A 102 13.24 -18.59 -11.19
N GLU A 103 13.98 -17.48 -11.36
CA GLU A 103 15.17 -17.42 -12.22
C GLU A 103 16.31 -18.26 -11.64
N ASP A 104 16.63 -18.10 -10.35
CA ASP A 104 17.70 -18.83 -9.66
C ASP A 104 17.48 -20.35 -9.67
N THR A 105 16.23 -20.78 -9.81
CA THR A 105 15.82 -22.18 -9.92
C THR A 105 15.59 -22.65 -11.36
N GLU A 106 16.00 -21.85 -12.35
CA GLU A 106 15.93 -22.13 -13.79
C GLU A 106 14.50 -22.40 -14.30
N GLN A 107 13.48 -21.83 -13.65
CA GLN A 107 12.06 -22.00 -14.04
C GLN A 107 11.58 -20.95 -15.05
N ILE A 108 12.20 -19.77 -15.05
CA ILE A 108 11.98 -18.68 -16.01
C ILE A 108 13.33 -18.22 -16.57
N GLU A 109 13.30 -17.25 -17.49
CA GLU A 109 14.49 -16.49 -17.91
C GLU A 109 14.19 -15.02 -17.58
N LEU A 110 15.00 -14.38 -16.72
CA LEU A 110 14.78 -13.02 -16.22
C LEU A 110 16.02 -12.14 -16.36
N ASP A 111 15.91 -11.06 -17.15
CA ASP A 111 16.89 -9.97 -17.19
C ASP A 111 16.34 -8.75 -16.46
N TYR A 112 17.11 -8.24 -15.50
CA TYR A 112 16.71 -7.13 -14.64
C TYR A 112 17.92 -6.36 -14.11
N TYR A 113 17.69 -5.11 -13.70
CA TYR A 113 18.70 -4.29 -13.04
C TYR A 113 18.06 -3.38 -11.98
N PHE A 114 18.86 -2.97 -11.00
CA PHE A 114 18.45 -1.93 -10.05
C PHE A 114 18.67 -0.55 -10.65
N ASP A 115 17.64 0.28 -10.69
CA ASP A 115 17.73 1.67 -11.10
C ASP A 115 17.77 2.58 -9.86
N PRO A 116 18.93 3.20 -9.54
CA PRO A 116 19.05 4.08 -8.38
C PRO A 116 18.19 5.35 -8.51
N ASP A 117 17.92 5.83 -9.72
CA ASP A 117 17.13 7.05 -9.95
C ASP A 117 15.63 6.80 -9.71
N MET A 118 15.21 5.54 -9.59
CA MET A 118 13.85 5.14 -9.24
C MET A 118 13.75 4.40 -7.91
N ASN A 119 14.89 3.99 -7.34
CA ASN A 119 15.02 3.11 -6.18
C ASN A 119 14.16 1.85 -6.33
N THR A 120 14.26 1.16 -7.48
CA THR A 120 13.49 -0.05 -7.79
C THR A 120 14.27 -0.95 -8.74
N TYR A 121 14.03 -2.25 -8.67
CA TYR A 121 14.39 -3.16 -9.76
C TYR A 121 13.45 -3.02 -10.96
N VAL A 122 14.02 -3.03 -12.16
CA VAL A 122 13.33 -2.95 -13.46
C VAL A 122 13.52 -4.25 -14.22
N ILE A 123 12.42 -4.84 -14.68
CA ILE A 123 12.42 -6.02 -15.55
C ILE A 123 12.68 -5.57 -16.99
N VAL A 124 13.81 -5.98 -17.56
CA VAL A 124 14.17 -5.71 -18.96
C VAL A 124 13.52 -6.75 -19.86
N ASP A 125 13.69 -8.01 -19.51
CA ASP A 125 13.19 -9.17 -20.24
C ASP A 125 12.69 -10.23 -19.26
N LEU A 126 11.56 -10.85 -19.58
CA LEU A 126 11.12 -12.09 -18.95
C LEU A 126 10.67 -13.04 -20.07
N ASN A 127 11.44 -14.11 -20.26
CA ASN A 127 11.28 -15.13 -21.30
C ASN A 127 11.13 -14.56 -22.72
N GLY A 128 11.98 -13.61 -23.10
CA GLY A 128 12.03 -13.01 -24.44
C GLY A 128 10.99 -11.94 -24.70
N HIS A 129 10.38 -11.40 -23.65
CA HIS A 129 9.35 -10.36 -23.72
C HIS A 129 9.65 -9.21 -22.78
N ASP A 130 9.20 -8.02 -23.16
CA ASP A 130 9.34 -6.78 -22.41
C ASP A 130 8.01 -6.31 -21.78
N ASN A 131 8.10 -5.19 -21.05
CA ASN A 131 7.00 -4.44 -20.46
C ASN A 131 6.18 -5.26 -19.45
N TRP A 132 6.86 -5.84 -18.47
CA TRP A 132 6.23 -6.63 -17.41
C TRP A 132 5.83 -5.78 -16.22
N TRP A 133 4.65 -6.08 -15.70
CA TRP A 133 4.11 -5.52 -14.47
C TRP A 133 3.39 -6.61 -13.67
N TYR A 134 2.69 -6.23 -12.61
CA TYR A 134 1.97 -7.16 -11.76
C TYR A 134 0.56 -6.70 -11.40
N ASP A 135 -0.31 -7.69 -11.17
CA ASP A 135 -1.53 -7.54 -10.38
C ASP A 135 -1.34 -8.36 -9.10
N ALA A 136 -1.52 -7.75 -7.93
CA ALA A 136 -1.48 -8.44 -6.65
C ALA A 136 -2.68 -8.06 -5.79
N ARG A 137 -3.09 -8.99 -4.92
CA ARG A 137 -4.03 -8.72 -3.84
C ARG A 137 -3.76 -9.63 -2.65
N TYR A 138 -3.93 -9.07 -1.47
CA TYR A 138 -3.99 -9.85 -0.24
C TYR A 138 -5.28 -10.65 -0.14
N ASP A 139 -5.30 -11.55 0.85
CA ASP A 139 -6.47 -12.33 1.18
C ASP A 139 -7.69 -11.43 1.46
N GLY A 140 -8.86 -11.87 1.01
CA GLY A 140 -10.11 -11.08 1.05
C GLY A 140 -10.16 -9.84 0.14
N GLY A 141 -9.06 -9.42 -0.48
CA GLY A 141 -9.00 -8.25 -1.37
C GLY A 141 -9.53 -8.48 -2.78
N TRP A 142 -9.51 -7.44 -3.61
CA TRP A 142 -9.81 -7.51 -5.05
C TRP A 142 -8.59 -7.17 -5.89
N ARG A 143 -8.65 -7.45 -7.20
CA ARG A 143 -7.53 -7.16 -8.11
C ARG A 143 -7.39 -5.67 -8.32
N GLU A 144 -6.16 -5.18 -8.19
CA GLU A 144 -5.83 -3.77 -8.32
C GLU A 144 -4.72 -3.58 -9.33
N ARG A 145 -4.87 -2.56 -10.17
CA ARG A 145 -3.80 -2.13 -11.09
C ARG A 145 -2.83 -1.23 -10.34
N SER A 146 -2.17 -1.81 -9.35
CA SER A 146 -1.21 -1.11 -8.49
C SER A 146 -0.14 -0.39 -9.32
N VAL A 147 0.28 0.78 -8.87
CA VAL A 147 1.49 1.46 -9.37
C VAL A 147 2.59 1.49 -8.32
N PHE A 148 2.49 0.64 -7.30
CA PHE A 148 3.51 0.51 -6.28
C PHE A 148 4.73 -0.28 -6.80
N ARG A 149 5.92 0.00 -6.27
CA ARG A 149 7.14 -0.69 -6.67
C ARG A 149 7.03 -2.17 -6.31
N MET A 150 7.27 -3.05 -7.29
CA MET A 150 7.10 -4.49 -7.11
C MET A 150 8.06 -5.05 -6.05
N ASP A 151 9.28 -4.53 -6.00
CA ASP A 151 10.33 -4.90 -5.05
C ASP A 151 10.19 -4.21 -3.68
N HIS A 152 9.21 -3.33 -3.51
CA HIS A 152 8.81 -2.80 -2.20
C HIS A 152 7.55 -3.50 -1.65
N TYR A 153 6.83 -4.27 -2.47
CA TYR A 153 5.55 -4.87 -2.10
C TYR A 153 5.79 -6.15 -1.31
N PRO A 154 5.58 -6.17 0.02
CA PRO A 154 5.87 -7.35 0.83
C PRO A 154 4.95 -8.51 0.46
N TYR A 155 5.49 -9.72 0.36
CA TYR A 155 4.66 -10.90 0.21
C TYR A 155 4.05 -11.33 1.55
N LYS A 156 2.83 -11.90 1.51
CA LYS A 156 2.18 -12.57 2.63
C LYS A 156 1.49 -13.84 2.15
N ASP A 157 1.25 -14.76 3.08
CA ASP A 157 0.45 -15.96 2.84
C ASP A 157 -0.92 -15.60 2.25
N ASN A 158 -1.44 -16.51 1.40
CA ASN A 158 -2.72 -16.40 0.70
C ASN A 158 -2.86 -15.22 -0.29
N MET A 159 -1.77 -14.51 -0.60
CA MET A 159 -1.78 -13.53 -1.67
C MET A 159 -2.04 -14.17 -3.04
N SER A 160 -2.80 -13.47 -3.88
CA SER A 160 -2.99 -13.84 -5.29
C SER A 160 -2.13 -12.93 -6.16
N LEU A 161 -1.18 -13.54 -6.90
CA LEU A 161 -0.18 -12.85 -7.69
C LEU A 161 -0.28 -13.18 -9.18
N ARG A 162 -0.16 -12.14 -10.01
CA ARG A 162 -0.08 -12.27 -11.46
C ARG A 162 0.97 -11.35 -12.02
N ILE A 163 1.80 -11.86 -12.91
CA ILE A 163 2.71 -11.07 -13.75
C ILE A 163 2.07 -10.94 -15.13
N VAL A 164 1.89 -9.71 -15.57
CA VAL A 164 1.15 -9.35 -16.79
C VAL A 164 1.97 -8.40 -17.62
N ARG A 165 1.74 -8.39 -18.94
CA ARG A 165 2.30 -7.36 -19.81
C ARG A 165 1.46 -6.09 -19.72
N GLU A 166 2.15 -4.97 -19.63
CA GLU A 166 1.57 -3.64 -19.59
C GLU A 166 2.00 -2.85 -20.83
N SER A 167 1.28 -1.78 -21.14
CA SER A 167 1.71 -0.84 -22.17
C SER A 167 2.96 -0.09 -21.74
N SER A 168 3.94 0.05 -22.65
CA SER A 168 5.16 0.82 -22.40
C SER A 168 4.86 2.26 -21.95
N SER A 169 3.83 2.89 -22.50
CA SER A 169 3.40 4.24 -22.09
C SER A 169 2.90 4.30 -20.65
N ARG A 170 2.24 3.25 -20.15
CA ARG A 170 1.80 3.23 -18.75
C ARG A 170 2.96 2.95 -17.81
N LEU A 171 3.86 2.04 -18.18
CA LEU A 171 5.08 1.79 -17.41
C LEU A 171 5.94 3.04 -17.30
N GLU A 172 6.16 3.76 -18.41
CA GLU A 172 6.92 4.99 -18.37
C GLU A 172 6.26 6.03 -17.47
N SER A 173 4.94 6.18 -17.52
CA SER A 173 4.21 7.08 -16.61
C SER A 173 4.33 6.68 -15.15
N ILE A 174 4.49 5.39 -14.82
CA ILE A 174 4.76 4.92 -13.44
C ILE A 174 6.22 5.24 -13.07
N TYR A 175 7.16 5.00 -13.97
CA TYR A 175 8.57 5.26 -13.75
C TYR A 175 8.89 6.74 -13.59
N GLU A 176 8.20 7.63 -14.31
CA GLU A 176 8.29 9.08 -14.11
C GLU A 176 7.97 9.48 -12.66
N THR A 177 6.92 8.90 -12.04
CA THR A 177 6.59 9.22 -10.64
C THR A 177 7.66 8.72 -9.67
N TYR A 178 8.27 7.57 -9.96
CA TYR A 178 9.37 7.06 -9.13
C TYR A 178 10.59 7.96 -9.19
N ARG A 179 10.93 8.48 -10.37
CA ARG A 179 12.01 9.46 -10.52
C ARG A 179 11.72 10.75 -9.77
N ASP A 180 10.49 11.25 -9.86
CA ASP A 180 10.08 12.46 -9.14
C ASP A 180 10.17 12.29 -7.61
N GLU A 181 9.82 11.11 -7.07
CA GLU A 181 10.00 10.80 -5.65
C GLU A 181 11.47 10.80 -5.23
N ILE A 182 12.37 10.22 -6.04
CA ILE A 182 13.80 10.16 -5.73
C ILE A 182 14.47 11.52 -5.86
N ILE A 183 14.17 12.28 -6.93
CA ILE A 183 14.63 13.67 -7.09
C ILE A 183 14.23 14.50 -5.87
N ARG A 184 12.97 14.40 -5.42
CA ARG A 184 12.48 15.13 -4.24
C ARG A 184 13.25 14.74 -2.98
N LYS A 185 13.53 13.44 -2.79
CA LYS A 185 14.29 12.94 -1.65
C LYS A 185 15.73 13.46 -1.67
N GLU A 186 16.38 13.45 -2.83
CA GLU A 186 17.75 13.96 -3.01
C GLU A 186 17.84 15.48 -2.78
N GLU A 187 16.89 16.26 -3.31
CA GLU A 187 16.80 17.71 -3.10
C GLU A 187 16.59 18.08 -1.63
N ASN A 188 16.15 17.14 -0.79
CA ASN A 188 15.94 17.31 0.64
C ASN A 188 16.95 16.52 1.49
N ASP A 189 18.19 16.35 1.00
CA ASP A 189 19.29 15.71 1.73
C ASP A 189 18.97 14.28 2.19
N GLY A 190 18.19 13.54 1.40
CA GLY A 190 17.77 12.18 1.69
C GLY A 190 16.51 12.07 2.57
N LYS A 191 15.92 13.18 2.99
CA LYS A 191 14.70 13.19 3.81
C LYS A 191 13.47 12.89 2.99
N VAL A 192 12.53 12.16 3.59
CA VAL A 192 11.22 11.88 3.01
C VAL A 192 10.30 13.06 3.27
N ILE A 193 10.13 13.93 2.28
CA ILE A 193 9.18 15.04 2.32
C ILE A 193 7.93 14.63 1.56
N VAL A 194 6.79 14.63 2.24
CA VAL A 194 5.47 14.51 1.60
C VAL A 194 4.91 15.91 1.41
N PRO A 195 4.81 16.41 0.16
CA PRO A 195 4.29 17.75 -0.12
C PRO A 195 2.92 18.00 0.47
N GLU A 196 2.00 17.03 0.39
CA GLU A 196 0.64 17.17 0.94
C GLU A 196 0.20 15.93 1.73
N VAL A 197 -0.08 16.12 3.02
CA VAL A 197 -0.73 15.11 3.86
C VAL A 197 -2.16 15.54 4.16
N ILE A 198 -3.12 14.72 3.75
CA ILE A 198 -4.55 15.03 3.89
C ILE A 198 -5.20 14.02 4.83
N ILE A 199 -5.95 14.50 5.82
CA ILE A 199 -6.77 13.65 6.68
C ILE A 199 -8.21 14.13 6.55
N THR A 200 -9.05 13.34 5.89
CA THR A 200 -10.49 13.61 5.75
C THR A 200 -11.27 12.75 6.73
N GLY A 201 -11.64 13.35 7.86
CA GLY A 201 -12.45 12.75 8.91
C GLY A 201 -13.96 12.90 8.68
N THR A 202 -14.76 12.64 9.70
CA THR A 202 -16.23 12.81 9.63
C THR A 202 -16.68 14.24 9.89
N GLN A 203 -15.87 15.02 10.63
CA GLN A 203 -16.22 16.40 11.00
C GLN A 203 -15.27 17.44 10.39
N GLU A 204 -14.04 17.05 10.05
CA GLU A 204 -13.02 17.97 9.55
C GLU A 204 -12.12 17.35 8.47
N THR A 205 -11.55 18.23 7.65
CA THR A 205 -10.44 17.90 6.76
C THR A 205 -9.22 18.68 7.22
N LEU A 206 -8.13 17.97 7.51
CA LEU A 206 -6.84 18.54 7.85
C LEU A 206 -5.91 18.41 6.65
N VAL A 207 -5.14 19.46 6.39
CA VAL A 207 -4.12 19.47 5.34
C VAL A 207 -2.82 19.97 5.96
N PHE A 208 -1.75 19.19 5.80
CA PHE A 208 -0.41 19.53 6.24
C PHE A 208 0.51 19.57 5.02
N GLU A 209 1.32 20.61 4.93
CA GLU A 209 2.22 20.83 3.80
C GLU A 209 3.66 20.51 4.17
N ASN A 210 4.40 19.89 3.25
CA ASN A 210 5.83 19.60 3.35
C ASN A 210 6.20 18.88 4.66
N VAL A 211 5.51 17.77 4.94
CA VAL A 211 5.75 16.97 6.15
C VAL A 211 7.03 16.16 5.96
N GLU A 212 8.02 16.38 6.82
CA GLU A 212 9.19 15.50 6.96
C GLU A 212 8.78 14.26 7.72
N VAL A 213 8.48 13.17 7.01
CA VAL A 213 8.08 11.90 7.61
C VAL A 213 9.33 11.19 8.15
N LYS A 214 9.28 10.75 9.40
CA LYS A 214 10.38 10.04 10.06
C LYS A 214 10.04 8.57 10.26
N ALA A 215 11.04 7.71 10.22
CA ALA A 215 10.86 6.31 10.57
C ALA A 215 10.53 6.17 12.07
N HIS A 216 9.51 5.39 12.40
CA HIS A 216 9.19 5.00 13.78
C HIS A 216 9.41 3.50 14.03
N ASP A 217 9.92 2.77 13.03
CA ASP A 217 10.27 1.35 13.10
C ASP A 217 9.13 0.46 13.66
N LEU A 218 7.87 0.80 13.35
CA LEU A 218 6.68 0.11 13.84
C LEU A 218 6.68 -1.38 13.45
N ARG A 219 7.27 -1.70 12.30
CA ARG A 219 7.39 -3.06 11.74
C ARG A 219 8.84 -3.53 11.67
N SER A 220 9.53 -3.39 12.80
CA SER A 220 10.93 -3.87 12.97
C SER A 220 11.08 -5.39 12.88
N ASP A 221 9.97 -6.15 12.91
CA ASP A 221 9.93 -7.56 12.53
C ASP A 221 10.23 -7.75 11.04
N MET A 222 9.68 -6.88 10.19
CA MET A 222 9.67 -7.03 8.73
C MET A 222 10.74 -6.18 8.03
N PHE A 223 11.01 -4.97 8.53
CA PHE A 223 11.87 -4.00 7.85
C PHE A 223 13.16 -3.70 8.59
N GLN A 224 14.17 -3.29 7.82
CA GLN A 224 15.40 -2.72 8.35
C GLN A 224 15.12 -1.43 9.14
N PRO A 225 15.88 -1.13 10.20
CA PRO A 225 15.76 0.13 10.92
C PRO A 225 15.88 1.34 9.98
N GLY A 226 14.98 2.31 10.11
CA GLY A 226 14.96 3.52 9.30
C GLY A 226 14.13 3.43 8.02
N VAL A 227 13.53 2.27 7.71
CA VAL A 227 12.56 2.15 6.62
C VAL A 227 11.28 2.92 6.97
N ILE A 228 10.88 3.85 6.10
CA ILE A 228 9.70 4.69 6.28
C ILE A 228 8.53 4.10 5.52
N THR A 229 7.39 3.99 6.20
CA THR A 229 6.13 3.47 5.69
C THR A 229 5.04 4.54 5.68
N ALA A 230 3.92 4.30 5.01
CA ALA A 230 2.84 5.28 4.94
C ALA A 230 2.20 5.59 6.31
N ILE A 231 2.25 4.66 7.28
CA ILE A 231 1.73 4.89 8.65
C ILE A 231 2.63 5.83 9.45
N ASP A 232 3.92 5.91 9.12
CA ASP A 232 4.86 6.82 9.77
C ASP A 232 4.45 8.28 9.58
N THR A 233 3.65 8.60 8.56
CA THR A 233 3.03 9.92 8.41
C THR A 233 2.12 10.27 9.60
N ILE A 234 1.27 9.34 10.03
CA ILE A 234 0.38 9.53 11.19
C ILE A 234 1.18 9.59 12.48
N LEU A 235 2.19 8.72 12.62
CA LEU A 235 3.08 8.69 13.78
C LEU A 235 3.85 10.01 13.91
N THR A 236 4.43 10.52 12.81
CA THR A 236 5.13 11.81 12.73
C THR A 236 4.22 12.95 13.17
N LEU A 237 3.01 13.04 12.60
CA LEU A 237 2.06 14.11 12.97
C LEU A 237 1.62 14.01 14.44
N GLY A 238 1.53 12.80 14.99
CA GLY A 238 1.26 12.58 16.40
C GLY A 238 2.44 12.94 17.32
N GLU A 239 3.68 12.63 16.93
CA GLU A 239 4.91 13.06 17.61
C GLU A 239 4.99 14.60 17.69
N GLU A 240 4.64 15.27 16.60
CA GLU A 240 4.60 16.73 16.52
C GLU A 240 3.42 17.38 17.26
N GLY A 241 2.52 16.57 17.84
CA GLY A 241 1.32 17.05 18.55
C GLY A 241 0.27 17.70 17.65
N LYS A 242 0.32 17.45 16.33
CA LYS A 242 -0.63 18.00 15.34
C LYS A 242 -1.95 17.22 15.31
N ILE A 243 -1.90 15.93 15.64
CA ILE A 243 -3.06 15.05 15.77
C ILE A 243 -2.91 14.15 16.99
N SER A 244 -3.99 13.48 17.37
CA SER A 244 -3.92 12.29 18.23
C SER A 244 -4.42 11.06 17.47
N TYR A 245 -3.88 9.88 17.75
CA TYR A 245 -4.28 8.66 17.03
C TYR A 245 -4.42 7.41 17.91
N ASP A 246 -5.17 6.43 17.41
CA ASP A 246 -5.11 5.05 17.91
C ASP A 246 -4.74 4.12 16.74
N LEU A 247 -3.75 3.26 16.94
CA LEU A 247 -3.45 2.14 16.05
C LEU A 247 -3.86 0.83 16.68
N ARG A 248 -4.33 -0.13 15.88
CA ARG A 248 -4.68 -1.47 16.35
C ARG A 248 -4.15 -2.55 15.43
N TRP A 249 -3.51 -3.55 16.02
CA TRP A 249 -3.12 -4.76 15.33
C TRP A 249 -4.33 -5.64 15.02
N TYR A 250 -4.39 -6.13 13.78
CA TYR A 250 -5.35 -7.12 13.33
C TYR A 250 -4.63 -8.32 12.74
N GLU A 251 -4.88 -9.51 13.30
CA GLU A 251 -4.48 -10.79 12.70
C GLU A 251 -5.30 -11.08 11.44
N SER A 252 -6.61 -10.83 11.52
CA SER A 252 -7.61 -11.06 10.47
C SER A 252 -8.67 -9.95 10.50
N ILE A 253 -9.35 -9.74 9.37
CA ILE A 253 -10.48 -8.79 9.27
C ILE A 253 -11.53 -9.26 8.28
N GLY A 254 -12.79 -9.28 8.69
CA GLY A 254 -13.89 -9.71 7.83
C GLY A 254 -13.70 -11.15 7.33
N SER A 255 -13.48 -11.31 6.02
CA SER A 255 -13.21 -12.60 5.38
C SER A 255 -11.73 -12.82 5.03
N ALA A 256 -10.84 -11.91 5.42
CA ALA A 256 -9.40 -12.06 5.21
C ALA A 256 -8.79 -12.74 6.44
N ASP A 257 -8.26 -13.94 6.26
CA ASP A 257 -7.64 -14.73 7.33
C ASP A 257 -6.23 -14.22 7.67
N VAL A 258 -5.55 -13.61 6.69
CA VAL A 258 -4.19 -13.09 6.84
C VAL A 258 -4.17 -11.58 6.59
N VAL A 259 -4.23 -10.79 7.67
CA VAL A 259 -4.05 -9.33 7.64
C VAL A 259 -2.71 -8.95 8.25
N GLN A 260 -2.46 -9.35 9.50
CA GLN A 260 -1.20 -9.15 10.23
C GLN A 260 -0.61 -7.74 10.04
N SER A 261 -1.40 -6.72 10.40
CA SER A 261 -1.04 -5.31 10.18
C SER A 261 -1.67 -4.39 11.22
N TYR A 262 -1.02 -3.25 11.46
CA TYR A 262 -1.61 -2.14 12.22
C TYR A 262 -2.53 -1.29 11.33
N TRP A 263 -3.72 -1.00 11.84
CA TRP A 263 -4.71 -0.12 11.21
C TRP A 263 -4.92 1.13 12.04
N VAL A 264 -5.20 2.25 11.37
CA VAL A 264 -5.55 3.53 12.01
C VAL A 264 -7.00 3.48 12.46
N GLU A 265 -7.22 3.21 13.74
CA GLU A 265 -8.55 3.11 14.34
C GLU A 265 -9.13 4.47 14.69
N ARG A 266 -8.30 5.44 15.07
CA ARG A 266 -8.75 6.77 15.44
C ARG A 266 -7.77 7.83 14.96
N ILE A 267 -8.30 8.95 14.49
CA ILE A 267 -7.58 10.22 14.37
C ILE A 267 -8.44 11.30 15.03
N ASN A 268 -7.88 12.03 15.99
CA ASN A 268 -8.58 13.02 16.80
C ASN A 268 -9.87 12.44 17.42
N HIS A 269 -11.03 12.98 17.06
CA HIS A 269 -12.32 12.57 17.58
C HIS A 269 -13.00 11.51 16.71
N ASP A 270 -12.48 11.22 15.52
CA ASP A 270 -13.03 10.24 14.59
C ASP A 270 -12.49 8.86 14.92
N GLN A 271 -13.35 8.01 15.48
CA GLN A 271 -13.03 6.66 15.88
C GLN A 271 -13.84 5.64 15.07
N SER A 272 -13.12 4.70 14.47
CA SER A 272 -13.65 3.61 13.65
C SER A 272 -14.72 2.83 14.40
N HIS A 273 -15.76 2.44 13.68
CA HIS A 273 -16.89 1.70 14.22
C HIS A 273 -17.59 0.91 13.12
N LEU A 274 -17.98 -0.32 13.43
CA LEU A 274 -18.65 -1.22 12.49
C LEU A 274 -17.83 -1.37 11.19
N ARG A 275 -18.37 -0.91 10.06
CA ARG A 275 -17.73 -0.93 8.74
C ARG A 275 -17.29 0.48 8.30
N CYS A 276 -17.13 1.39 9.26
CA CYS A 276 -16.68 2.75 9.03
C CYS A 276 -15.33 2.98 9.69
N GLY A 277 -14.40 3.58 8.96
CA GLY A 277 -13.06 3.88 9.48
C GLY A 277 -12.19 4.59 8.45
N PHE A 278 -10.94 4.82 8.82
CA PHE A 278 -9.94 5.39 7.92
C PHE A 278 -9.40 4.32 6.98
N VAL A 279 -9.46 4.61 5.69
CA VAL A 279 -8.59 4.00 4.69
C VAL A 279 -7.57 5.03 4.24
N TYR A 280 -6.61 4.62 3.42
CA TYR A 280 -5.57 5.52 2.97
C TYR A 280 -5.17 5.26 1.52
N GLU A 281 -4.42 6.20 0.98
CA GLU A 281 -3.62 6.04 -0.22
C GLU A 281 -2.38 6.94 -0.15
N ALA A 282 -1.37 6.63 -0.96
CA ALA A 282 -0.14 7.40 -1.06
C ALA A 282 0.44 7.28 -2.48
N GLY A 283 1.04 8.34 -3.02
CA GLY A 283 1.70 8.28 -4.31
C GLY A 283 1.64 9.60 -5.06
N ASP A 284 1.49 9.50 -6.38
CA ASP A 284 1.43 10.63 -7.32
C ASP A 284 0.00 10.91 -7.78
N TRP A 285 -0.36 12.18 -7.96
CA TRP A 285 -1.73 12.60 -8.28
C TRP A 285 -2.27 12.02 -9.59
N ASN A 286 -1.41 11.63 -10.54
CA ASN A 286 -1.82 10.98 -11.78
C ASN A 286 -2.47 9.61 -11.55
N PHE A 287 -2.18 8.98 -10.41
CA PHE A 287 -2.66 7.65 -10.04
C PHE A 287 -3.61 7.63 -8.84
N GLU A 288 -4.22 8.77 -8.50
CA GLU A 288 -5.20 8.91 -7.43
C GLU A 288 -6.31 7.84 -7.46
N LEU A 289 -6.73 7.39 -6.28
CA LEU A 289 -7.80 6.43 -6.07
C LEU A 289 -7.53 5.12 -6.82
N PHE A 290 -8.57 4.60 -7.48
CA PHE A 290 -8.56 3.33 -8.22
C PHE A 290 -7.71 3.37 -9.52
N ARG A 291 -6.97 4.44 -9.78
CA ARG A 291 -6.02 4.50 -10.90
C ARG A 291 -4.68 3.80 -10.60
N GLY A 292 -4.38 3.59 -9.32
CA GLY A 292 -3.29 2.72 -8.89
C GLY A 292 -2.75 2.96 -7.48
N ASN A 293 -2.98 4.13 -6.89
CA ASN A 293 -2.43 4.46 -5.56
C ASN A 293 -3.25 3.85 -4.42
N HIS A 294 -4.58 3.77 -4.55
CA HIS A 294 -5.41 3.10 -3.58
C HIS A 294 -5.32 1.59 -3.79
N ASN A 295 -4.61 0.93 -2.88
CA ASN A 295 -4.37 -0.51 -2.92
C ASN A 295 -4.55 -1.14 -1.53
N HIS A 296 -4.66 -2.47 -1.47
CA HIS A 296 -4.86 -3.22 -0.22
C HIS A 296 -3.60 -3.42 0.60
N ILE A 297 -2.50 -2.72 0.30
CA ILE A 297 -1.31 -2.74 1.16
C ILE A 297 -1.67 -1.95 2.42
N PRO A 298 -1.60 -2.52 3.63
CA PRO A 298 -1.80 -1.77 4.86
C PRO A 298 -0.72 -0.70 5.03
N SER A 299 -1.06 0.44 5.64
CA SER A 299 -0.18 1.60 5.70
C SER A 299 1.10 1.35 6.48
N ASP A 300 1.08 0.42 7.44
CA ASP A 300 2.25 0.03 8.24
C ASP A 300 3.28 -0.80 7.48
N ILE A 301 2.92 -1.32 6.30
CA ILE A 301 3.84 -2.09 5.44
C ILE A 301 3.99 -1.54 4.03
N ARG A 302 3.44 -0.36 3.76
CA ARG A 302 3.68 0.35 2.51
C ARG A 302 4.88 1.27 2.64
N VAL A 303 6.05 0.80 2.24
CA VAL A 303 7.27 1.60 2.17
C VAL A 303 7.08 2.82 1.26
N ILE A 304 7.50 4.01 1.71
CA ILE A 304 7.42 5.26 0.92
C ILE A 304 8.81 5.87 0.71
N ASN A 305 9.02 6.48 -0.46
CA ASN A 305 10.27 7.18 -0.79
C ASN A 305 10.15 8.69 -0.60
N SER A 306 9.25 9.34 -1.32
CA SER A 306 8.87 10.76 -1.13
C SER A 306 7.64 11.09 -1.98
N PRO A 307 6.51 10.38 -1.76
CA PRO A 307 5.32 10.51 -2.61
C PRO A 307 4.80 11.95 -2.63
N GLU A 308 4.09 12.34 -3.68
CA GLU A 308 3.49 13.68 -3.78
C GLU A 308 2.45 13.92 -2.68
N TYR A 309 1.75 12.86 -2.27
CA TYR A 309 0.79 12.95 -1.19
C TYR A 309 0.64 11.65 -0.40
N VAL A 310 0.12 11.81 0.81
CA VAL A 310 -0.45 10.73 1.63
C VAL A 310 -1.82 11.19 2.12
N MET A 311 -2.87 10.44 1.81
CA MET A 311 -4.23 10.77 2.21
C MET A 311 -4.83 9.66 3.06
N TYR A 312 -5.31 10.01 4.25
CA TYR A 312 -6.21 9.19 5.05
C TYR A 312 -7.62 9.74 4.91
N PHE A 313 -8.59 8.91 4.59
CA PHE A 313 -9.96 9.35 4.38
C PHE A 313 -10.98 8.37 4.94
N TRP A 314 -12.05 8.92 5.49
CA TRP A 314 -13.11 8.17 6.13
C TRP A 314 -14.06 7.56 5.09
N ILE A 315 -14.30 6.25 5.19
CA ILE A 315 -15.32 5.56 4.41
C ILE A 315 -16.21 4.70 5.29
N CYS A 316 -17.41 4.37 4.79
CA CYS A 316 -18.32 3.37 5.35
C CYS A 316 -18.69 2.37 4.25
N ILE A 317 -18.45 1.07 4.47
CA ILE A 317 -18.62 0.00 3.47
C ILE A 317 -19.83 -0.90 3.74
#